data_AF-A0A2H9PA49-F1
#
_entry.id   AF-A0A2H9PA49-F1
#
_cell.length_a   1.000
_cell.length_b   1.000
_cell.length_c   1.000
_cell.angle_alpha   90.00
_cell.angle_beta   90.00
_cell.angle_gamma   90.00
#
_symmetry.space_group_name_H-M   'P 1'
#
loop_
_entity.id
_entity.type
_entity.pdbx_description
1 polymer ?
#
loop_
_entity_poly.entity_id
_entity_poly.type
_entity_poly.pdbx_seq_one_letter_code
_entity_poly.pdbx_strand_id
1 'polypeptide(L)'
;MWKIKSRVNSTPLLSCESPHKGDESKKGGRDCSAKRKIEEEMKKKKGLFVSIEGGEGTGKTTQTKLLTKYLAKKGYKVELTQEPGGTRTGKLIRKILL
;
A
#
# COMPACT_ATOMS: atom_id res chain seq x y z
N MET A 1 14.57 5.38 14.29
CA MET A 1 14.31 4.47 13.16
C MET A 1 12.94 4.79 12.56
N TRP A 2 12.82 4.90 11.22
CA TRP A 2 11.55 5.13 10.51
C TRP A 2 11.15 3.88 9.72
N LYS A 3 9.88 3.52 9.74
CA LYS A 3 9.36 2.28 9.14
C LYS A 3 8.15 2.62 8.27
N ILE A 4 8.04 2.01 7.10
CA ILE A 4 6.94 2.16 6.15
C ILE A 4 6.35 0.78 5.89
N LYS A 5 5.05 0.64 6.13
CA LYS A 5 4.29 -0.56 5.78
C LYS A 5 3.40 -0.20 4.59
N SER A 6 3.65 -0.80 3.44
CA SER A 6 2.81 -0.60 2.26
C SER A 6 2.05 -1.88 1.94
N ARG A 7 0.76 -1.74 1.63
CA ARG A 7 -0.02 -2.79 0.99
C ARG A 7 -0.11 -2.42 -0.47
N VAL A 8 0.48 -3.27 -1.32
CA VAL A 8 0.31 -3.18 -2.77
C VAL A 8 -1.16 -3.41 -3.09
N ASN A 9 -1.88 -2.35 -3.46
CA ASN A 9 -3.20 -2.51 -4.06
C ASN A 9 -2.99 -3.16 -5.42
N SER A 10 -3.68 -4.27 -5.62
CA SER A 10 -3.63 -5.05 -6.84
C SER A 10 -4.63 -4.55 -7.90
N THR A 11 -5.44 -3.55 -7.58
CA THR A 11 -6.33 -2.93 -8.55
C THR A 11 -5.50 -2.03 -9.46
N PRO A 12 -5.50 -2.27 -10.79
CA PRO A 12 -5.29 -1.16 -11.69
C PRO A 12 -6.31 -0.10 -11.27
N LEU A 13 -5.91 1.17 -11.22
CA LEU A 13 -6.87 2.23 -11.48
C LEU A 13 -7.31 2.04 -12.94
N LEU A 14 -8.16 1.04 -13.18
CA LEU A 14 -8.93 0.94 -14.39
C LEU A 14 -9.96 2.05 -14.21
N SER A 15 -9.70 3.19 -14.86
CA SER A 15 -10.77 4.08 -15.27
C SER A 15 -11.70 3.23 -16.14
N CYS A 16 -12.69 2.60 -15.50
CA CYS A 16 -13.83 2.05 -16.22
C CYS A 16 -14.58 3.25 -16.81
N GLU A 17 -14.18 3.68 -18.00
CA GLU A 17 -15.14 4.30 -18.90
C GLU A 17 -16.28 3.29 -19.06
N SER A 18 -17.48 3.78 -18.81
CA SER A 18 -18.67 2.96 -18.71
C SER A 18 -18.93 2.26 -20.06
N PRO A 19 -19.29 0.96 -20.08
CA PRO A 19 -19.67 0.33 -21.32
C PRO A 19 -20.97 0.96 -21.80
N HIS A 20 -20.93 1.64 -22.94
CA HIS A 20 -22.13 1.99 -23.69
C HIS A 20 -22.91 0.71 -23.98
N LYS A 21 -24.20 0.72 -23.62
CA LYS A 21 -25.16 -0.38 -23.88
C LYS A 21 -25.18 -0.69 -25.38
N GLY A 22 -24.82 -1.92 -25.73
CA GLY A 22 -24.94 -2.46 -27.08
C GLY A 22 -25.14 -3.97 -27.02
N ASP A 23 -26.36 -4.38 -27.37
CA ASP A 23 -26.89 -5.69 -27.74
C ASP A 23 -26.38 -6.99 -27.09
N GLU A 24 -27.28 -7.59 -26.30
CA GLU A 24 -27.25 -8.99 -25.88
C GLU A 24 -27.53 -9.91 -27.07
N SER A 25 -26.49 -10.47 -27.69
CA SER A 25 -26.61 -11.82 -28.29
C SER A 25 -25.26 -12.35 -28.73
N LYS A 26 -24.73 -13.31 -27.96
CA LYS A 26 -24.20 -14.61 -28.41
C LYS A 26 -23.22 -15.19 -27.37
N LYS A 27 -23.64 -16.35 -26.83
CA LYS A 27 -22.88 -17.54 -26.41
C LYS A 27 -21.48 -17.36 -25.78
N GLY A 28 -21.37 -17.80 -24.53
CA GLY A 28 -20.10 -18.23 -23.93
C GLY A 28 -20.23 -18.35 -22.42
N GLY A 29 -20.30 -19.57 -21.90
CA GLY A 29 -20.31 -19.82 -20.46
C GLY A 29 -19.18 -19.06 -19.79
N ARG A 30 -19.50 -18.06 -18.96
CA ARG A 30 -18.52 -17.26 -18.22
C ARG A 30 -17.95 -18.17 -17.13
N ASP A 31 -16.86 -18.83 -17.47
CA ASP A 31 -16.18 -19.80 -16.65
C ASP A 31 -15.89 -19.20 -15.26
N CYS A 32 -16.68 -19.61 -14.26
CA CYS A 32 -16.56 -19.17 -12.87
C CYS A 32 -15.15 -19.50 -12.31
N SER A 33 -14.45 -20.42 -12.97
CA SER A 33 -13.08 -20.83 -12.73
C SER A 33 -12.05 -19.72 -12.98
N ALA A 34 -12.25 -18.87 -14.01
CA ALA A 34 -11.35 -17.76 -14.30
C ALA A 34 -11.50 -16.61 -13.29
N LYS A 35 -12.74 -16.34 -12.85
CA LYS A 35 -13.03 -15.38 -11.77
C LYS A 35 -12.35 -15.78 -10.45
N ARG A 36 -12.44 -17.07 -10.09
CA ARG A 36 -11.81 -17.61 -8.87
C ARG A 36 -10.28 -17.51 -8.88
N LYS A 37 -9.63 -17.78 -10.02
CA LYS A 37 -8.15 -17.63 -10.14
C LYS A 37 -7.69 -16.19 -9.94
N ILE A 38 -8.42 -15.21 -10.49
CA ILE A 38 -8.08 -13.79 -10.30
C ILE A 38 -8.27 -13.39 -8.83
N GLU A 39 -9.36 -13.80 -8.18
CA GLU A 39 -9.58 -13.52 -6.75
C GLU A 39 -8.51 -14.16 -5.85
N GLU A 40 -8.08 -15.40 -6.14
CA GLU A 40 -7.01 -16.05 -5.38
C GLU A 40 -5.64 -15.37 -5.57
N GLU A 41 -5.28 -15.00 -6.80
CA GLU A 41 -4.04 -14.27 -7.10
C GLU A 41 -4.04 -12.86 -6.47
N MET A 42 -5.20 -12.22 -6.40
CA MET A 42 -5.38 -10.92 -5.72
C MET A 42 -5.21 -11.07 -4.19
N LYS A 43 -5.64 -12.19 -3.61
CA LYS A 43 -5.47 -12.51 -2.17
C LYS A 43 -4.01 -12.81 -1.79
N LYS A 44 -3.18 -13.20 -2.77
CA LYS A 44 -1.79 -13.63 -2.58
C LYS A 44 -0.76 -12.49 -2.58
N LYS A 45 -1.15 -11.25 -2.90
CA LYS A 45 -0.21 -10.12 -2.92
C LYS A 45 0.17 -9.70 -1.49
N LYS A 46 1.37 -10.08 -1.07
CA LYS A 46 1.96 -9.72 0.23
C LYS A 46 2.21 -8.21 0.30
N GLY A 47 2.02 -7.63 1.48
CA GLY A 47 2.47 -6.26 1.75
C GLY A 47 3.99 -6.16 1.82
N LEU A 48 4.53 -4.95 1.63
CA LEU A 48 5.95 -4.63 1.72
C LEU A 48 6.23 -3.81 2.97
N PHE A 49 7.27 -4.17 3.72
CA PHE A 49 7.73 -3.46 4.90
C PHE A 49 9.16 -2.92 4.66
N VAL A 50 9.35 -1.63 4.85
CA VAL A 50 10.60 -0.90 4.54
C VAL A 50 11.06 -0.15 5.79
N SER A 51 12.33 -0.29 6.19
CA SER A 51 12.95 0.50 7.26
C SER A 51 14.00 1.45 6.69
N ILE A 52 14.02 2.69 7.19
CA ILE A 52 14.99 3.73 6.79
C ILE A 52 15.90 4.02 7.99
N GLU A 53 17.16 3.61 7.84
CA GLU A 53 18.22 3.75 8.85
C GLU A 53 19.30 4.78 8.45
N GLY A 54 20.12 5.18 9.44
CA GLY A 54 21.20 6.15 9.28
C GLY A 54 21.42 7.01 10.54
N GLY A 55 22.55 7.72 10.59
CA GLY A 55 22.92 8.61 11.71
C GLY A 55 22.04 9.85 11.85
N GLU A 56 22.21 10.63 12.91
CA GLU A 56 21.48 11.89 13.10
C GLU A 56 21.80 12.89 11.99
N GLY A 57 20.83 13.75 11.63
CA GLY A 57 21.01 14.74 10.55
C GLY A 57 21.00 14.19 9.12
N THR A 58 21.02 12.87 8.88
CA THR A 58 21.06 12.29 7.51
C THR A 58 19.77 12.43 6.70
N GLY A 59 18.77 13.15 7.21
CA GLY A 59 17.53 13.42 6.47
C GLY A 59 16.52 12.27 6.42
N LYS A 60 16.65 11.23 7.25
CA LYS A 60 15.72 10.08 7.30
C LYS A 60 14.25 10.52 7.33
N THR A 61 13.91 11.43 8.24
CA THR A 61 12.54 11.96 8.39
C THR A 61 12.01 12.59 7.09
N THR A 62 12.87 13.28 6.36
CA THR A 62 12.52 13.90 5.07
C THR A 62 12.32 12.83 4.01
N GLN A 63 13.27 11.90 3.87
CA GLN A 63 13.20 10.84 2.87
C GLN A 63 12.00 9.92 3.08
N THR A 64 11.72 9.56 4.32
CA THR A 64 10.55 8.76 4.67
C THR A 64 9.25 9.44 4.23
N LYS A 65 9.08 10.75 4.49
CA LYS A 65 7.89 11.51 4.08
C LYS A 65 7.78 11.59 2.55
N LEU A 66 8.89 11.80 1.84
CA LEU A 66 8.91 11.86 0.37
C LEU A 66 8.54 10.51 -0.24
N LEU A 67 9.09 9.41 0.29
CA LEU A 67 8.80 8.06 -0.17
C LEU A 67 7.33 7.70 0.07
N THR A 68 6.77 8.02 1.24
CA THR A 68 5.34 7.82 1.52
C THR A 68 4.46 8.57 0.52
N LYS A 69 4.76 9.84 0.23
CA LYS A 69 4.01 10.65 -0.76
C LYS A 69 4.13 10.06 -2.16
N TYR A 70 5.32 9.63 -2.56
CA TYR A 70 5.56 9.03 -3.87
C TYR A 70 4.74 7.74 -4.06
N LEU A 71 4.78 6.84 -3.07
CA LEU A 71 4.04 5.58 -3.10
C LEU A 71 2.52 5.81 -3.06
N ALA A 72 2.05 6.77 -2.26
CA ALA A 72 0.64 7.14 -2.24
C ALA A 72 0.16 7.68 -3.59
N LYS A 73 0.95 8.53 -4.27
CA LYS A 73 0.65 9.03 -5.63
C LYS A 73 0.58 7.91 -6.68
N LYS A 74 1.25 6.78 -6.45
CA LYS A 74 1.20 5.60 -7.32
C LYS A 74 0.02 4.66 -7.01
N GLY A 75 -0.86 5.02 -6.06
CA GLY A 75 -2.05 4.24 -5.70
C GLY A 75 -1.82 3.16 -4.65
N TYR A 76 -0.64 3.13 -4.01
CA TYR A 76 -0.37 2.19 -2.92
C TYR A 76 -0.97 2.67 -1.60
N LYS A 77 -1.51 1.75 -0.80
CA LYS A 77 -1.88 2.04 0.59
C LYS A 77 -0.61 2.02 1.43
N VAL A 78 -0.24 3.15 2.01
CA VAL A 78 1.01 3.31 2.76
C VAL A 78 0.71 3.74 4.19
N GLU A 79 1.29 3.04 5.16
CA GLU A 79 1.26 3.35 6.58
C GLU A 79 2.67 3.70 7.04
N LEU A 80 2.80 4.84 7.70
CA LEU A 80 4.06 5.34 8.20
C LEU A 80 4.15 5.13 9.71
N THR A 81 5.24 4.56 10.19
CA THR A 81 5.51 4.35 11.62
C THR A 81 6.92 4.85 12.00
N GLN A 82 7.09 5.24 13.26
CA GLN A 82 8.35 5.73 13.81
C GLN A 82 8.65 5.00 15.12
N GLU A 83 9.91 4.70 15.38
CA GLU A 83 10.35 4.17 16.67
C GLU A 83 11.54 4.97 17.24
N PRO A 84 11.53 5.29 18.55
CA PRO A 84 10.39 5.19 19.48
C PRO A 84 9.30 6.24 19.16
N GLY A 85 8.01 5.92 19.33
CA GLY A 85 6.92 6.90 19.14
C GLY A 85 5.70 6.46 18.33
N GLY A 86 5.74 5.30 17.68
CA GLY A 86 4.68 4.82 16.78
C GLY A 86 3.40 4.36 17.49
N THR A 87 3.44 4.19 18.81
CA THR A 87 2.31 3.78 19.66
C THR A 87 2.14 4.74 20.83
N ARG A 88 0.98 4.73 21.51
CA ARG A 88 0.74 5.59 22.69
C ARG A 88 1.82 5.41 23.75
N THR A 89 2.16 4.15 24.07
CA THR A 89 3.26 3.80 24.96
C THR A 89 4.61 4.23 24.40
N GLY A 90 4.86 4.02 23.10
CA GLY A 90 6.10 4.44 22.45
C GLY A 90 6.32 5.95 22.48
N LYS A 91 5.24 6.76 22.45
CA LYS A 91 5.33 8.22 22.62
C LYS A 91 5.73 8.62 24.04
N LEU A 92 5.26 7.89 25.06
CA LEU A 92 5.67 8.12 26.45
C LEU A 92 7.14 7.77 26.65
N ILE A 93 7.58 6.62 26.14
CA ILE A 93 8.99 6.21 26.17
C ILE A 93 9.88 7.25 25.47
N ARG A 94 9.42 7.79 24.32
CA ARG A 94 10.15 8.84 23.61
C ARG A 94 10.41 10.08 24.46
N LYS A 95 9.48 10.49 25.32
CA LYS A 95 9.65 11.66 26.21
C LYS A 95 10.69 11.44 27.32
N ILE A 96 11.00 10.19 27.62
CA ILE A 96 12.01 9.83 28.63
C ILE A 96 13.40 9.78 27.99
N LEU A 97 13.47 9.30 26.73
CA LEU A 97 14.74 9.08 26.03
C LEU A 97 15.26 10.30 25.25
N LEU A 98 14.39 11.25 24.89
CA LEU A 98 14.68 12.47 24.12
C LEU A 98 14.07 13.69 24.80
#